data_AF-A0A170YPX1-F1
#
_entry.id   AF-A0A170YPX1-F1
#
_cell.length_a   1.000
_cell.length_b   1.000
_cell.length_c   1.000
_cell.angle_alpha   90.00
_cell.angle_beta   90.00
_cell.angle_gamma   90.00
#
_symmetry.space_group_name_H-M   'P 1'
#
loop_
_entity.id
_entity.type
_entity.pdbx_description
1 polymer ?
#
loop_
_entity_poly.entity_id
_entity_poly.type
_entity_poly.pdbx_seq_one_letter_code
_entity_poly.pdbx_strand_id
1 'polypeptide(L)'
;AHSGVGLWLSLANSCTISLYHTETFTHLQDINVAGNVVRVTGIHKTVTVTSLMAVKGLLWVGTDAGIALTVPLPRLEGVPIISGRVNVSLHGHAGPLTLMVPLTDPPPTLKRPASRALASDVYGLYGQLMYVKDYEDDRSDSDWSCPSSTSEPPATPTTDPRYHHTLVTITAGNSYVNYQHSSYSNASSLPHVIIWEMKL
;
A
#
# COMPACT_ATOMS: atom_id res chain seq x y z
N ALA A 1 0.03 -4.46 27.88
CA ALA A 1 0.36 -5.40 26.78
C ALA A 1 1.36 -4.69 25.88
N HIS A 2 2.55 -5.26 25.66
CA HIS A 2 3.51 -4.67 24.73
C HIS A 2 2.94 -4.81 23.32
N SER A 3 2.73 -3.67 22.66
CA SER A 3 2.22 -3.61 21.30
C SER A 3 3.36 -3.96 20.35
N GLY A 4 3.52 -5.25 20.02
CA GLY A 4 4.57 -5.72 19.13
C GLY A 4 4.17 -5.69 17.65
N VAL A 5 5.17 -5.82 16.77
CA VAL A 5 4.96 -5.89 15.32
C VAL A 5 4.36 -7.24 14.94
N GLY A 6 3.32 -7.22 14.10
CA GLY A 6 2.68 -8.43 13.57
C GLY A 6 3.22 -8.81 12.19
N LEU A 7 3.41 -10.11 11.95
CA LEU A 7 3.73 -10.70 10.64
C LEU A 7 2.49 -11.36 10.05
N TRP A 8 2.04 -10.87 8.91
CA TRP A 8 1.01 -11.53 8.10
C TRP A 8 1.67 -12.44 7.08
N LEU A 9 1.20 -13.68 7.01
CA LEU A 9 1.69 -14.66 6.05
C LEU A 9 0.56 -15.52 5.50
N SER A 10 0.78 -16.08 4.32
CA SER A 10 -0.08 -17.11 3.74
C SER A 10 0.81 -18.20 3.16
N LEU A 11 0.39 -19.45 3.32
CA LEU A 11 1.07 -20.59 2.72
C LEU A 11 0.68 -20.71 1.24
N ALA A 12 1.57 -21.26 0.44
CA ALA A 12 1.26 -21.59 -0.94
C ALA A 12 0.03 -22.52 -1.00
N ASN A 13 -0.85 -22.29 -1.96
CA ASN A 13 -2.08 -23.06 -2.16
C ASN A 13 -3.06 -23.03 -0.96
N SER A 14 -2.99 -22.01 -0.11
CA SER A 14 -3.89 -21.81 1.02
C SER A 14 -4.89 -20.68 0.78
N CYS A 15 -6.09 -20.80 1.34
CA CYS A 15 -7.09 -19.73 1.46
C CYS A 15 -7.03 -18.98 2.80
N THR A 16 -6.10 -19.36 3.67
CA THR A 16 -5.95 -18.79 5.00
C THR A 16 -4.75 -17.87 5.03
N ILE A 17 -4.95 -16.69 5.61
CA ILE A 17 -3.89 -15.76 6.02
C ILE A 17 -3.79 -15.81 7.54
N SER A 18 -2.57 -15.85 8.04
CA SER A 18 -2.27 -16.03 9.46
C SER A 18 -1.43 -14.86 9.97
N LEU A 19 -1.78 -14.38 11.16
CA LEU A 19 -1.05 -13.34 11.89
C LEU A 19 -0.23 -13.99 13.00
N TYR A 20 1.05 -13.65 13.02
CA TYR A 20 1.99 -14.05 14.06
C TYR A 20 2.57 -12.83 14.75
N HIS A 21 2.85 -12.97 16.04
CA HIS A 21 3.65 -12.00 16.77
C HIS A 21 5.14 -12.19 16.43
N THR A 22 5.85 -11.13 16.06
CA THR A 22 7.24 -11.25 15.56
C THR A 22 8.27 -11.56 16.66
N GLU A 23 8.03 -11.15 17.91
CA GLU A 23 9.00 -11.37 18.99
C GLU A 23 8.83 -12.73 19.67
N THR A 24 7.59 -13.18 19.82
CA THR A 24 7.26 -14.43 20.53
C THR A 24 7.00 -15.59 19.58
N PHE A 25 6.90 -15.32 18.27
CA PHE A 25 6.54 -16.29 17.23
C PHE A 25 5.20 -17.00 17.49
N THR A 26 4.34 -16.41 18.31
CA THR A 26 3.04 -16.98 18.65
C THR A 26 2.03 -16.66 17.56
N HIS A 27 1.27 -17.66 17.17
CA HIS A 27 0.07 -17.47 16.35
C HIS A 27 -0.95 -16.61 17.10
N LEU A 28 -1.52 -15.63 16.40
CA LEU A 28 -2.49 -14.69 16.97
C LEU A 28 -3.87 -14.83 16.32
N GLN A 29 -3.93 -14.99 15.00
CA GLN A 29 -5.20 -15.00 14.27
C GLN A 29 -5.08 -15.70 12.92
N ASP A 30 -6.15 -16.38 12.51
CA ASP A 30 -6.35 -16.86 11.14
C ASP A 30 -7.57 -16.19 10.51
N ILE A 31 -7.46 -15.87 9.23
CA ILE A 31 -8.56 -15.34 8.42
C ILE A 31 -8.67 -16.19 7.15
N ASN A 32 -9.84 -16.80 6.95
CA ASN A 32 -10.14 -17.53 5.73
C ASN A 32 -10.84 -16.61 4.71
N VAL A 33 -10.24 -16.45 3.52
CA VAL A 33 -10.79 -15.58 2.47
C VAL A 33 -11.75 -16.28 1.52
N ALA A 34 -11.76 -17.62 1.47
CA ALA A 34 -12.55 -18.38 0.49
C ALA A 34 -14.04 -18.05 0.56
N GLY A 35 -14.62 -18.03 1.77
CA GLY A 35 -16.04 -17.72 1.95
C GLY A 35 -16.42 -16.33 1.43
N ASN A 36 -15.52 -15.34 1.55
CA ASN A 36 -15.75 -13.99 1.04
C ASN A 36 -15.76 -13.97 -0.50
N VAL A 37 -14.81 -14.67 -1.12
CA VAL A 37 -14.68 -14.75 -2.59
C VAL A 37 -15.81 -15.54 -3.24
N VAL A 38 -16.18 -16.69 -2.66
CA VAL A 38 -17.27 -17.54 -3.17
C VAL A 38 -18.60 -16.77 -3.18
N ARG A 39 -18.86 -15.95 -2.16
CA ARG A 39 -20.09 -15.12 -2.09
C ARG A 39 -20.19 -14.10 -3.22
N VAL A 40 -19.06 -13.53 -3.67
CA VAL A 40 -19.05 -12.50 -4.72
C VAL A 40 -19.00 -13.11 -6.12
N THR A 41 -18.17 -14.14 -6.29
CA THR A 41 -17.93 -14.73 -7.62
C THR A 41 -18.91 -15.83 -7.98
N GLY A 42 -19.56 -16.47 -6.99
CA GLY A 42 -20.34 -17.69 -7.18
C GLY A 42 -19.49 -18.90 -7.57
N ILE A 43 -18.15 -18.77 -7.60
CA ILE A 43 -17.26 -19.84 -8.03
C ILE A 43 -17.02 -20.79 -6.85
N HIS A 44 -17.53 -22.02 -6.95
CA HIS A 44 -17.33 -23.08 -5.96
C HIS A 44 -16.02 -23.87 -6.17
N LYS A 45 -14.95 -23.19 -6.56
CA LYS A 45 -13.60 -23.78 -6.69
C LYS A 45 -12.77 -23.47 -5.44
N THR A 46 -11.70 -24.24 -5.25
CA THR A 46 -10.70 -23.93 -4.22
C THR A 46 -10.10 -22.56 -4.52
N VAL A 47 -10.21 -21.64 -3.56
CA VAL A 47 -9.61 -20.31 -3.64
C VAL A 47 -8.25 -20.36 -2.98
N THR A 48 -7.26 -19.68 -3.55
CA THR A 48 -5.93 -19.56 -2.96
C THR A 48 -5.48 -18.11 -2.95
N VAL A 49 -4.71 -17.73 -1.93
CA VAL A 49 -4.09 -16.41 -1.81
C VAL A 49 -2.86 -16.36 -2.72
N THR A 50 -2.78 -15.34 -3.56
CA THR A 50 -1.68 -15.16 -4.51
C THR A 50 -0.77 -13.99 -4.15
N SER A 51 -1.29 -12.99 -3.45
CA SER A 51 -0.53 -11.79 -3.08
C SER A 51 -1.06 -11.18 -1.79
N LEU A 52 -0.16 -10.56 -1.02
CA LEU A 52 -0.47 -9.79 0.18
C LEU A 52 0.25 -8.44 0.10
N MET A 53 -0.44 -7.37 0.51
CA MET A 53 0.14 -6.03 0.55
C MET A 53 -0.44 -5.25 1.73
N ALA A 54 0.42 -4.76 2.62
CA ALA A 54 0.01 -3.90 3.73
C ALA A 54 0.32 -2.44 3.40
N VAL A 55 -0.70 -1.59 3.33
CA VAL A 55 -0.53 -0.16 3.01
C VAL A 55 -1.61 0.68 3.68
N LYS A 56 -1.21 1.82 4.27
CA LYS A 56 -2.10 2.83 4.88
C LYS A 56 -3.17 2.24 5.83
N GLY A 57 -2.78 1.27 6.65
CA GLY A 57 -3.69 0.64 7.62
C GLY A 57 -4.66 -0.38 7.03
N LEU A 58 -4.45 -0.83 5.80
CA LEU A 58 -5.19 -1.91 5.15
C LEU A 58 -4.24 -3.05 4.79
N LEU A 59 -4.70 -4.29 5.01
CA LEU A 59 -4.12 -5.49 4.45
C LEU A 59 -4.92 -5.89 3.21
N TRP A 60 -4.29 -5.78 2.07
CA TRP A 60 -4.81 -6.24 0.80
C TRP A 60 -4.43 -7.70 0.57
N VAL A 61 -5.38 -8.45 0.03
CA VAL A 61 -5.24 -9.87 -0.28
C VAL A 61 -5.69 -10.10 -1.71
N GLY A 62 -4.78 -10.57 -2.56
CA GLY A 62 -5.12 -11.02 -3.92
C GLY A 62 -5.36 -12.53 -3.94
N THR A 63 -6.26 -12.96 -4.81
CA THR A 63 -6.64 -14.38 -4.94
C THR A 63 -6.49 -14.91 -6.36
N ASP A 64 -6.43 -16.23 -6.49
CA ASP A 64 -6.39 -16.95 -7.77
C ASP A 64 -7.68 -16.81 -8.59
N ALA A 65 -8.77 -16.43 -7.96
CA ALA A 65 -10.03 -16.06 -8.60
C ALA A 65 -10.01 -14.66 -9.24
N GLY A 66 -8.92 -13.88 -9.06
CA GLY A 66 -8.78 -12.54 -9.63
C GLY A 66 -9.48 -11.45 -8.84
N ILE A 67 -9.87 -11.76 -7.60
CA ILE A 67 -10.53 -10.84 -6.67
C ILE A 67 -9.54 -10.34 -5.63
N ALA A 68 -9.58 -9.03 -5.37
CA ALA A 68 -8.86 -8.40 -4.27
C ALA A 68 -9.79 -8.24 -3.06
N LEU A 69 -9.25 -8.44 -1.86
CA LEU A 69 -9.92 -8.18 -0.61
C LEU A 69 -9.11 -7.19 0.21
N THR A 70 -9.77 -6.40 1.06
CA THR A 70 -9.09 -5.52 2.02
C THR A 70 -9.58 -5.81 3.42
N VAL A 71 -8.65 -5.92 4.34
CA VAL A 71 -8.90 -6.11 5.77
C VAL A 71 -8.29 -4.94 6.54
N PRO A 72 -9.05 -4.23 7.38
CA PRO A 72 -8.49 -3.14 8.19
C PRO A 72 -7.47 -3.70 9.17
N LEU A 73 -6.27 -3.12 9.18
CA LEU A 73 -5.24 -3.43 10.15
C LEU A 73 -5.56 -2.71 11.46
N PRO A 74 -5.47 -3.40 12.62
CA PRO A 74 -5.70 -2.78 13.91
C PRO A 74 -4.64 -1.69 14.15
N ARG A 75 -5.09 -0.52 14.63
CA ARG A 75 -4.19 0.54 15.11
C ARG A 75 -3.56 0.03 16.41
N LEU A 76 -2.26 0.29 16.59
CA LEU A 76 -1.36 -0.34 17.58
C LEU A 76 -1.68 -0.07 19.07
N GLU A 77 -2.94 0.16 19.45
CA GLU A 77 -3.38 0.36 20.83
C GLU A 77 -3.96 -0.93 21.44
N GLY A 78 -3.25 -2.05 21.31
CA GLY A 78 -3.66 -3.33 21.90
C GLY A 78 -3.27 -4.54 21.07
N VAL A 79 -3.78 -5.72 21.45
CA VAL A 79 -3.56 -6.96 20.69
C VAL A 79 -4.15 -6.78 19.29
N PRO A 80 -3.38 -7.02 18.21
CA PRO A 80 -3.84 -6.84 16.85
C PRO A 80 -4.83 -7.94 16.46
N ILE A 81 -6.06 -7.86 16.97
CA ILE A 81 -7.16 -8.76 16.60
C ILE A 81 -8.06 -7.99 15.63
N ILE A 82 -8.15 -8.48 14.40
CA ILE A 82 -9.09 -7.95 13.42
C ILE A 82 -10.49 -8.43 13.82
N SER A 83 -11.32 -7.50 14.28
CA SER A 83 -12.75 -7.70 14.57
C SER A 83 -13.68 -7.15 13.47
N GLY A 84 -13.11 -6.61 12.39
CA GLY A 84 -13.84 -5.97 11.29
C GLY A 84 -14.28 -6.93 10.17
N ARG A 85 -15.25 -6.49 9.36
CA ARG A 85 -15.68 -7.19 8.13
C ARG A 85 -14.60 -7.04 7.05
N VAL A 86 -14.32 -8.13 6.34
CA VAL A 86 -13.48 -8.13 5.14
C VAL A 86 -14.25 -7.48 3.99
N ASN A 87 -13.66 -6.49 3.31
CA ASN A 87 -14.22 -5.93 2.10
C ASN A 87 -13.72 -6.70 0.89
N VAL A 88 -14.59 -6.88 -0.12
CA VAL A 88 -14.29 -7.64 -1.34
C VAL A 88 -14.47 -6.73 -2.54
N SER A 89 -13.54 -6.79 -3.49
CA SER A 89 -13.65 -6.04 -4.74
C SER A 89 -14.73 -6.66 -5.64
N LEU A 90 -15.59 -5.81 -6.19
CA LEU A 90 -16.61 -6.22 -7.17
C LEU A 90 -16.10 -6.12 -8.61
N HIS A 91 -14.92 -5.55 -8.79
CA HIS A 91 -14.16 -5.59 -10.04
C HIS A 91 -12.93 -6.47 -9.83
N GLY A 92 -12.54 -7.20 -10.87
CA GLY A 92 -11.42 -8.13 -10.78
C GLY A 92 -10.99 -8.65 -12.14
N HIS A 93 -10.22 -9.73 -12.10
CA HIS A 93 -9.62 -10.38 -13.26
C HIS A 93 -10.24 -11.76 -13.49
N ALA A 94 -10.18 -12.27 -14.71
CA ALA A 94 -10.52 -13.65 -15.04
C ALA A 94 -9.30 -14.56 -14.84
N GLY A 95 -9.00 -14.89 -13.58
CA GLY A 95 -7.85 -15.70 -13.18
C GLY A 95 -6.97 -14.98 -12.16
N PRO A 96 -5.80 -15.54 -11.83
CA PRO A 96 -5.03 -15.09 -10.67
C PRO A 96 -4.60 -13.64 -10.73
N LEU A 97 -4.70 -12.95 -9.58
CA LEU A 97 -4.01 -11.69 -9.36
C LEU A 97 -2.50 -11.94 -9.33
N THR A 98 -1.80 -11.43 -10.34
CA THR A 98 -0.36 -11.64 -10.53
C THR A 98 0.49 -10.53 -9.93
N LEU A 99 -0.08 -9.34 -9.76
CA LEU A 99 0.62 -8.17 -9.24
C LEU A 99 -0.34 -7.30 -8.44
N MET A 100 0.20 -6.75 -7.35
CA MET A 100 -0.48 -5.77 -6.50
C MET A 100 0.56 -4.77 -5.99
N VAL A 101 0.40 -3.50 -6.33
CA VAL A 101 1.39 -2.45 -6.04
C VAL A 101 0.66 -1.20 -5.54
N PRO A 102 1.07 -0.62 -4.39
CA PRO A 102 0.55 0.65 -3.96
C PRO A 102 1.33 1.77 -4.64
N LEU A 103 0.64 2.79 -5.15
CA LEU A 103 1.25 4.06 -5.48
C LEU A 103 1.25 4.91 -4.21
N THR A 104 2.44 5.21 -3.72
CA THR A 104 2.65 6.12 -2.61
C THR A 104 3.23 7.41 -3.13
N ASP A 105 2.76 8.54 -2.61
CA ASP A 105 3.46 9.80 -2.83
C ASP A 105 4.93 9.65 -2.46
N PRO A 106 5.86 10.28 -3.21
CA PRO A 106 7.25 10.33 -2.79
C PRO A 106 7.27 10.87 -1.35
N PRO A 107 8.07 10.27 -0.45
CA PRO A 107 8.16 10.77 0.90
C PRO A 107 8.45 12.28 0.80
N PRO A 108 7.70 13.14 1.51
CA PRO A 108 8.03 14.55 1.52
C PRO A 108 9.51 14.60 1.89
N THR A 109 10.31 15.24 1.05
CA THR A 109 11.72 15.46 1.33
C THR A 109 11.75 16.32 2.59
N LEU A 110 11.71 15.67 3.76
CA LEU A 110 12.18 16.24 4.99
C LEU A 110 13.56 16.72 4.62
N LYS A 111 13.77 18.03 4.65
CA LYS A 111 15.11 18.62 4.65
C LYS A 111 15.79 18.06 5.89
N ARG A 112 16.32 16.84 5.76
CA ARG A 112 16.98 16.12 6.83
C ARG A 112 18.21 16.97 7.13
N PRO A 113 18.38 17.49 8.36
CA PRO A 113 19.59 18.21 8.69
C PRO A 113 20.78 17.32 8.36
N ALA A 114 21.75 17.86 7.61
CA ALA A 114 22.86 17.12 7.05
C ALA A 114 23.61 16.37 8.16
N SER A 115 23.40 15.06 8.29
CA SER A 115 24.23 14.21 9.13
C SER A 115 25.24 13.51 8.24
N ARG A 116 26.53 13.63 8.59
CA ARG A 116 27.69 13.05 7.88
C ARG A 116 27.65 11.51 7.74
N ALA A 117 26.65 10.83 8.31
CA ALA A 117 26.58 9.38 8.40
C ALA A 117 25.86 8.70 7.21
N LEU A 118 25.36 9.45 6.22
CA LEU A 118 24.50 8.91 5.15
C LEU A 118 24.98 9.20 3.72
N ALA A 119 26.29 9.24 3.49
CA ALA A 119 26.82 9.23 2.12
C ALA A 119 26.56 7.91 1.35
N SER A 120 25.74 7.00 1.88
CA SER A 120 25.49 5.67 1.31
C SER A 120 24.08 5.17 1.62
N ASP A 121 23.05 5.89 1.17
CA ASP A 121 21.75 5.28 0.92
C ASP A 121 21.64 4.84 -0.55
N VAL A 122 20.82 3.81 -0.80
CA VAL A 122 20.63 3.18 -2.12
C VAL A 122 20.21 4.22 -3.18
N TYR A 123 19.49 5.26 -2.77
CA TYR A 123 19.09 6.37 -3.63
C TYR A 123 20.26 7.32 -3.96
N GLY A 124 21.18 7.58 -3.02
CA GLY A 124 22.41 8.32 -3.28
C GLY A 124 23.33 7.60 -4.28
N LEU A 125 23.48 6.28 -4.14
CA LEU A 125 24.22 5.45 -5.10
C LEU A 125 23.57 5.44 -6.49
N TYR A 126 22.24 5.40 -6.56
CA TYR A 126 21.52 5.45 -7.84
C TYR A 126 21.67 6.82 -8.53
N GLY A 127 21.59 7.91 -7.77
CA GLY A 127 21.85 9.26 -8.29
C GLY A 127 23.28 9.42 -8.83
N GLN A 128 24.26 8.81 -8.15
CA GLN A 128 25.66 8.84 -8.57
C GLN A 128 25.96 7.92 -9.76
N LEU A 129 25.26 6.78 -9.89
CA LEU A 129 25.34 5.90 -11.06
C LEU A 129 24.68 6.49 -12.31
N MET A 130 23.57 7.22 -12.13
CA MET A 130 22.79 7.77 -13.24
C MET A 130 23.43 8.99 -13.90
N TYR A 131 24.62 9.42 -13.47
CA TYR A 131 25.42 10.47 -14.11
C TYR A 131 24.56 11.65 -14.57
N VAL A 132 23.68 12.13 -13.68
CA VAL A 132 23.02 13.42 -13.86
C VAL A 132 24.11 14.46 -13.62
N LYS A 133 24.96 14.64 -14.63
CA LYS A 133 25.82 15.80 -14.76
C LYS A 133 24.92 17.00 -14.63
N ASP A 134 25.28 17.83 -13.67
CA ASP A 134 24.76 19.16 -13.42
C ASP A 134 24.27 19.80 -14.72
N TYR A 135 22.95 19.95 -14.86
CA TYR A 135 22.44 21.02 -15.71
C TYR A 135 22.68 22.27 -14.89
N GLU A 136 23.84 22.89 -15.08
CA GLU A 136 24.08 24.24 -14.59
C GLU A 136 23.01 25.13 -15.24
N ASP A 137 21.98 25.46 -14.47
CA ASP A 137 21.06 26.53 -14.83
C ASP A 137 21.73 27.84 -14.41
N ASP A 138 22.45 28.43 -15.36
CA ASP A 138 22.93 29.80 -15.33
C ASP A 138 21.78 30.76 -15.01
N ARG A 139 21.61 31.09 -13.73
CA ARG A 139 20.89 32.28 -13.29
C ARG A 139 21.72 33.09 -12.31
N SER A 140 22.53 33.95 -12.94
CA SER A 140 22.90 35.31 -12.56
C SER A 140 22.47 35.80 -11.17
N ASP A 141 23.48 36.16 -10.37
CA ASP A 141 23.58 37.33 -9.48
C ASP A 141 22.27 37.92 -8.95
N SER A 142 22.01 37.65 -7.67
CA SER A 142 21.47 38.68 -6.78
C SER A 142 22.06 38.52 -5.39
N ASP A 143 23.13 39.26 -5.18
CA ASP A 143 23.75 39.65 -3.92
C ASP A 143 22.68 40.09 -2.90
N TRP A 144 22.47 39.33 -1.82
CA TRP A 144 21.78 39.85 -0.64
C TRP A 144 22.28 39.18 0.64
N SER A 145 23.16 39.90 1.32
CA SER A 145 23.74 39.56 2.61
C SER A 145 22.69 39.58 3.74
N CYS A 146 22.83 38.66 4.70
CA CYS A 146 22.03 38.60 5.92
C CYS A 146 22.20 39.85 6.81
N PRO A 147 21.13 40.30 7.49
CA PRO A 147 21.25 40.92 8.80
C PRO A 147 20.57 40.07 9.88
N SER A 148 21.31 39.85 10.97
CA SER A 148 20.81 39.39 12.26
C SER A 148 19.84 40.41 12.87
N SER A 149 18.58 40.03 13.10
CA SER A 149 17.70 40.71 14.06
C SER A 149 16.58 39.78 14.54
N THR A 150 16.50 39.65 15.86
CA THR A 150 15.47 38.98 16.64
C THR A 150 14.08 39.57 16.36
N SER A 151 13.14 38.74 15.90
CA SER A 151 11.71 38.94 16.09
C SER A 151 10.95 37.64 15.82
N GLU A 152 10.35 37.06 16.86
CA GLU A 152 9.41 35.94 16.74
C GLU A 152 8.21 36.33 15.85
N PRO A 153 7.76 35.47 14.92
CA PRO A 153 6.50 35.69 14.24
C PRO A 153 5.33 35.28 15.15
N PRO A 154 4.17 35.95 15.06
CA PRO A 154 3.02 35.63 15.90
C PRO A 154 2.46 34.26 15.54
N ALA A 155 2.09 33.47 16.56
CA ALA A 155 1.49 32.15 16.40
C ALA A 155 0.20 32.21 15.58
N THR A 156 0.29 31.91 14.29
CA THR A 156 -0.89 31.59 13.48
C THR A 156 -1.41 30.23 13.92
N PRO A 157 -2.72 30.06 14.16
CA PRO A 157 -3.28 28.74 14.41
C PRO A 157 -3.07 27.91 13.14
N THR A 158 -2.14 26.95 13.21
CA THR A 158 -1.98 25.92 12.18
C THR A 158 -3.24 25.07 12.22
N THR A 159 -4.23 25.48 11.42
CA THR A 159 -5.29 24.58 11.00
C THR A 159 -4.59 23.54 10.14
N ASP A 160 -4.24 22.42 10.75
CA ASP A 160 -3.69 21.27 10.05
C ASP A 160 -4.71 20.94 8.94
N PRO A 161 -4.39 21.13 7.65
CA PRO A 161 -5.34 20.76 6.62
C PRO A 161 -5.52 19.25 6.78
N ARG A 162 -6.76 18.82 7.04
CA ARG A 162 -7.11 17.40 7.07
C ARG A 162 -6.74 16.84 5.70
N TYR A 163 -5.54 16.30 5.58
CA TYR A 163 -5.07 15.65 4.38
C TYR A 163 -5.97 14.44 4.18
N HIS A 164 -6.95 14.57 3.27
CA HIS A 164 -7.66 13.42 2.75
C HIS A 164 -6.64 12.54 2.08
N HIS A 165 -6.32 11.41 2.70
CA HIS A 165 -5.29 10.54 2.18
C HIS A 165 -5.91 9.61 1.13
N THR A 166 -5.62 9.88 -0.14
CA THR A 166 -6.00 8.99 -1.23
C THR A 166 -4.96 7.88 -1.33
N LEU A 167 -5.40 6.63 -1.19
CA LEU A 167 -4.61 5.46 -1.53
C LEU A 167 -4.91 5.07 -2.97
N VAL A 168 -3.87 5.08 -3.81
CA VAL A 168 -3.97 4.51 -5.16
C VAL A 168 -3.25 3.17 -5.18
N THR A 169 -3.94 2.11 -5.62
CA THR A 169 -3.38 0.75 -5.73
C THR A 169 -3.58 0.25 -7.15
N ILE A 170 -2.58 -0.42 -7.70
CA ILE A 170 -2.64 -1.07 -9.01
C ILE A 170 -2.69 -2.58 -8.81
N THR A 171 -3.64 -3.24 -9.47
CA THR A 171 -3.67 -4.71 -9.58
C THR A 171 -3.58 -5.15 -11.03
N ALA A 172 -2.92 -6.27 -11.29
CA ALA A 172 -2.86 -6.85 -12.63
C ALA A 172 -3.26 -8.34 -12.64
N GLY A 173 -3.80 -8.75 -13.78
CA GLY A 173 -4.23 -10.12 -14.06
C GLY A 173 -4.69 -10.24 -15.50
N ASN A 174 -5.33 -11.36 -15.82
CA ASN A 174 -5.88 -11.58 -17.16
C ASN A 174 -7.35 -11.16 -17.22
N SER A 175 -7.72 -10.46 -18.28
CA SER A 175 -9.09 -9.97 -18.52
C SER A 175 -9.62 -9.07 -17.41
N TYR A 176 -10.82 -8.53 -17.64
CA TYR A 176 -11.57 -7.73 -16.68
C TYR A 176 -12.94 -8.34 -16.47
N VAL A 177 -13.35 -8.43 -15.20
CA VAL A 177 -14.64 -8.94 -14.78
C VAL A 177 -15.29 -7.95 -13.84
N ASN A 178 -16.54 -7.59 -14.12
CA ASN A 178 -17.39 -6.81 -13.23
C ASN A 178 -18.49 -7.70 -12.63
N TYR A 179 -18.43 -7.94 -11.33
CA TYR A 179 -19.39 -8.75 -10.59
C TYR A 179 -20.67 -7.97 -10.19
N GLN A 180 -20.73 -6.66 -10.41
CA GLN A 180 -21.95 -5.87 -10.24
C GLN A 180 -22.90 -6.00 -11.43
N HIS A 181 -22.36 -6.25 -12.63
CA HIS A 181 -23.13 -6.30 -13.86
C HIS A 181 -22.74 -7.55 -14.67
N SER A 182 -23.59 -8.57 -14.61
CA SER A 182 -23.35 -9.90 -15.18
C SER A 182 -23.12 -9.95 -16.70
N SER A 183 -23.38 -8.86 -17.42
CA SER A 183 -23.24 -8.77 -18.88
C SER A 183 -21.91 -8.18 -19.37
N TYR A 184 -21.00 -7.77 -18.47
CA TYR A 184 -19.68 -7.27 -18.87
C TYR A 184 -18.55 -8.16 -18.33
N SER A 185 -18.25 -9.22 -19.08
CA SER A 185 -16.94 -9.87 -19.05
C SER A 185 -16.22 -9.55 -20.35
N ASN A 186 -15.05 -8.92 -20.26
CA ASN A 186 -14.23 -8.74 -21.46
C ASN A 186 -13.61 -10.11 -21.77
N ALA A 187 -14.20 -10.85 -22.70
CA ALA A 187 -13.90 -12.26 -23.00
C ALA A 187 -12.51 -12.51 -23.63
N SER A 188 -11.61 -11.54 -23.60
CA SER A 188 -10.26 -11.67 -24.13
C SER A 188 -9.28 -11.99 -23.00
N SER A 189 -8.55 -13.11 -23.09
CA SER A 189 -7.48 -13.53 -22.15
C SER A 189 -6.24 -12.62 -22.26
N LEU A 190 -6.44 -11.31 -22.35
CA LEU A 190 -5.40 -10.32 -22.45
C LEU A 190 -4.99 -9.83 -21.06
N PRO A 191 -3.72 -9.49 -20.84
CA PRO A 191 -3.30 -8.85 -19.61
C PRO A 191 -4.05 -7.53 -19.44
N HIS A 192 -4.57 -7.31 -18.23
CA HIS A 192 -5.34 -6.13 -17.88
C HIS A 192 -4.91 -5.61 -16.51
N VAL A 193 -5.03 -4.30 -16.31
CA VAL A 193 -4.64 -3.60 -15.10
C VAL A 193 -5.84 -2.83 -14.57
N ILE A 194 -6.08 -2.93 -13.26
CA ILE A 194 -7.13 -2.18 -12.56
C ILE A 194 -6.44 -1.20 -11.60
N ILE A 195 -6.86 0.06 -11.64
CA ILE A 195 -6.40 1.11 -10.73
C ILE A 195 -7.52 1.38 -9.72
N TRP A 196 -7.19 1.23 -8.44
CA TRP A 196 -8.06 1.49 -7.32
C TRP A 196 -7.71 2.85 -6.72
N GLU A 197 -8.68 3.75 -6.65
CA GLU A 197 -8.56 4.99 -5.86
C GLU A 197 -9.47 4.86 -4.64
N MET A 198 -8.88 4.89 -3.44
CA MET A 198 -9.61 4.80 -2.18
C MET A 198 -9.36 6.05 -1.35
N LYS A 199 -10.43 6.72 -0.94
CA LYS A 199 -10.37 7.82 0.05
C LYS A 199 -10.42 7.21 1.45
N LEU A 200 -9.33 7.35 2.20
CA LEU A 200 -9.19 6.86 3.58
C LEU A 200 -9.59 7.92 4.61
#